data_AF-A0A6G1KDC3-F1
#
_entry.id   AF-A0A6G1KDC3-F1
#
_cell.length_a   1.000
_cell.length_b   1.000
_cell.length_c   1.000
_cell.angle_alpha   90.00
_cell.angle_beta   90.00
_cell.angle_gamma   90.00
#
_symmetry.space_group_name_H-M   'P 1'
#
loop_
_entity.id
_entity.type
_entity.pdbx_description
1 polymer ?
#
loop_
_entity_poly.entity_id
_entity_poly.type
_entity_poly.pdbx_seq_one_letter_code
_entity_poly.pdbx_strand_id
1 'polypeptide(L)'
;MTGTKCTSVTTVIQTDAHTSFYKPSALSSHTKPINIVPSGTGTGIRNSGSRRGSVGEPVRTISEGSKRTKAYYASRKTKPGKEQDAADVFFAKARLYLSPPDRETGPNWLQPEAKRQTFLLAAWLSNTANPPPCWSCYYDFGYVTCQNEDEAQLLGGLYNAVLNDPDRGPKEATFEQLWQALDTPSLLIDLLDSCGYLDALRTQLPRLEHFLGTRSEDRPSVWRLIQFVRDTPNTEPHACLRRDYGFDSCTLRDEVQALKYIYGEVLAMTATTTKTTTTTQTQTHPLQLHAACIRGTLFEFARSKAGAVIVRDEHRRLMQNMAPSSPFIGFDNDKGLKGYTAPLFKKLQK
;
A
#
# COMPACT_ATOMS: atom_id res chain seq x y z
N MET A 1 -37.98 -1.53 15.94
CA MET A 1 -37.37 -2.15 17.13
C MET A 1 -36.10 -2.88 16.69
N THR A 2 -35.07 -2.80 17.54
CA THR A 2 -33.77 -3.52 17.52
C THR A 2 -32.87 -3.36 16.29
N GLY A 3 -31.95 -2.39 16.38
CA GLY A 3 -30.71 -2.37 15.62
C GLY A 3 -29.62 -3.17 16.33
N THR A 4 -28.88 -3.98 15.58
CA THR A 4 -27.83 -4.86 16.10
C THR A 4 -26.46 -4.19 15.94
N LYS A 5 -25.78 -4.00 17.07
CA LYS A 5 -24.43 -3.45 17.19
C LYS A 5 -23.39 -4.53 16.86
N CYS A 6 -22.33 -4.14 16.15
CA CYS A 6 -21.08 -4.89 16.10
C CYS A 6 -20.39 -4.79 17.47
N THR A 7 -20.24 -5.92 18.15
CA THR A 7 -19.47 -6.03 19.40
C THR A 7 -18.17 -6.74 19.05
N SER A 8 -17.04 -6.04 19.15
CA SER A 8 -15.72 -6.63 19.01
C SER A 8 -15.40 -7.44 20.26
N VAL A 9 -15.15 -8.73 20.09
CA VAL A 9 -14.64 -9.62 21.15
C VAL A 9 -13.11 -9.50 21.13
N THR A 10 -12.56 -8.94 22.20
CA THR A 10 -11.12 -8.93 22.46
C THR A 10 -10.73 -10.27 23.07
N THR A 11 -10.17 -11.17 22.28
CA THR A 11 -9.49 -12.36 22.80
C THR A 11 -8.04 -12.01 23.10
N VAL A 12 -7.68 -12.03 24.38
CA VAL A 12 -6.30 -11.94 24.86
C VAL A 12 -5.62 -13.27 24.56
N ILE A 13 -4.69 -13.28 23.60
CA ILE A 13 -3.77 -14.40 23.42
C ILE A 13 -2.43 -13.96 24.03
N GLN A 14 -2.09 -14.64 25.11
CA GLN A 14 -0.78 -14.58 25.76
C GLN A 14 0.11 -15.59 25.04
N THR A 15 1.12 -15.12 24.31
CA THR A 15 2.18 -15.97 23.74
C THR A 15 3.52 -15.58 24.33
N ASP A 16 4.11 -16.54 25.04
CA ASP A 16 5.43 -16.46 25.64
C ASP A 16 6.52 -16.32 24.59
N ALA A 17 7.49 -15.44 24.92
CA ALA A 17 8.65 -15.14 24.13
C ALA A 17 9.68 -16.27 24.20
N HIS A 18 10.18 -16.69 23.03
CA HIS A 18 11.50 -17.31 22.90
C HIS A 18 12.25 -16.65 21.74
N THR A 19 12.97 -15.59 22.07
CA THR A 19 13.91 -14.89 21.19
C THR A 19 15.22 -15.67 21.14
N SER A 20 15.50 -16.32 20.01
CA SER A 20 16.84 -16.87 19.70
C SER A 20 17.63 -15.83 18.90
N PHE A 21 18.67 -15.29 19.53
CA PHE A 21 19.62 -14.34 18.95
C PHE A 21 20.42 -14.97 17.80
N TYR A 22 20.32 -14.39 16.60
CA TYR A 22 21.32 -14.55 15.55
C TYR A 22 22.38 -13.45 15.70
N LYS A 23 23.62 -13.85 16.00
CA LYS A 23 24.83 -13.00 15.96
C LYS A 23 25.43 -13.10 14.55
N PRO A 24 25.69 -12.00 13.83
CA PRO A 24 26.56 -12.05 12.67
C PRO A 24 28.03 -11.95 13.09
N SER A 25 28.83 -12.89 12.56
CA SER A 25 30.28 -12.94 12.69
C SER A 25 30.95 -11.78 11.96
N ALA A 26 31.91 -11.15 12.63
CA ALA A 26 32.76 -10.11 12.08
C ALA A 26 33.69 -10.67 10.98
N LEU A 27 33.61 -10.10 9.78
CA LEU A 27 34.60 -10.26 8.72
C LEU A 27 35.27 -8.89 8.49
N SER A 28 36.56 -8.88 8.79
CA SER A 28 37.51 -7.79 8.60
C SER A 28 37.74 -7.56 7.11
N SER A 29 37.59 -6.32 6.64
CA SER A 29 38.18 -5.88 5.39
C SER A 29 38.76 -4.47 5.53
N HIS A 30 40.08 -4.40 5.43
CA HIS A 30 40.87 -3.18 5.30
C HIS A 30 40.51 -2.43 4.01
N THR A 31 40.10 -1.17 4.14
CA THR A 31 40.20 -0.17 3.07
C THR A 31 40.70 1.14 3.66
N LYS A 32 41.74 1.68 3.01
CA LYS A 32 42.50 2.87 3.42
C LYS A 32 41.69 4.15 3.20
N PRO A 33 41.86 5.21 4.02
CA PRO A 33 41.23 6.51 3.78
C PRO A 33 41.93 7.30 2.67
N ILE A 34 41.15 7.87 1.76
CA ILE A 34 41.59 8.88 0.80
C ILE A 34 41.44 10.25 1.47
N ASN A 35 42.57 10.94 1.66
CA ASN A 35 42.64 12.33 2.10
C ASN A 35 42.30 13.27 0.94
N ILE A 36 41.37 14.20 1.17
CA ILE A 36 41.23 15.41 0.35
C ILE A 36 41.38 16.61 1.28
N VAL A 37 42.51 17.31 1.13
CA VAL A 37 42.82 18.58 1.79
C VAL A 37 42.30 19.73 0.93
N PRO A 38 41.78 20.82 1.53
CA PRO A 38 41.30 21.99 0.81
C PRO A 38 42.44 22.94 0.49
N SER A 39 42.48 23.44 -0.75
CA SER A 39 43.34 24.56 -1.16
C SER A 39 42.49 25.78 -1.47
N GLY A 40 42.60 26.79 -0.60
CA GLY A 40 42.19 28.16 -0.87
C GLY A 40 43.41 29.06 -1.00
N THR A 41 43.32 30.06 -1.87
CA THR A 41 44.03 31.36 -1.88
C THR A 41 43.28 32.23 -2.90
N GLY A 42 42.62 33.32 -2.50
CA GLY A 42 43.18 34.69 -2.41
C GLY A 42 43.29 35.33 -3.80
N THR A 43 42.92 36.57 -4.13
CA THR A 43 42.77 37.86 -3.43
C THR A 43 42.22 38.89 -4.45
N GLY A 44 41.63 40.02 -4.02
CA GLY A 44 41.84 41.30 -4.76
C GLY A 44 40.65 42.21 -5.15
N ILE A 45 40.08 42.93 -4.18
CA ILE A 45 39.81 44.40 -4.13
C ILE A 45 39.36 45.17 -5.43
N ARG A 46 38.19 45.85 -5.40
CA ARG A 46 38.05 47.34 -5.41
C ARG A 46 36.59 47.87 -5.41
N ASN A 47 36.42 48.92 -4.60
CA ASN A 47 35.26 49.77 -4.34
C ASN A 47 34.73 50.56 -5.55
N SER A 48 33.43 50.89 -5.54
CA SER A 48 32.92 52.29 -5.46
C SER A 48 31.41 52.37 -5.69
N GLY A 49 30.72 53.31 -5.02
CA GLY A 49 29.41 53.80 -5.48
C GLY A 49 28.31 53.95 -4.44
N SER A 50 28.34 55.09 -3.73
CA SER A 50 27.27 55.63 -2.87
C SER A 50 25.99 55.99 -3.64
N ARG A 51 24.79 55.74 -3.06
CA ARG A 51 23.73 56.76 -2.93
C ARG A 51 22.57 56.34 -2.02
N ARG A 52 22.09 57.35 -1.27
CA ARG A 52 20.98 57.38 -0.32
C ARG A 52 19.62 57.11 -0.98
N GLY A 53 18.68 56.58 -0.18
CA GLY A 53 17.25 56.63 -0.45
C GLY A 53 16.45 55.93 0.65
N SER A 54 16.06 56.69 1.68
CA SER A 54 15.08 56.33 2.70
C SER A 54 13.67 56.18 2.11
N VAL A 55 12.86 55.25 2.63
CA VAL A 55 11.48 55.44 3.15
C VAL A 55 10.93 54.04 3.47
N GLY A 56 10.36 53.91 4.68
CA GLY A 56 9.88 52.65 5.22
C GLY A 56 8.55 52.17 4.64
N GLU A 57 8.35 50.86 4.71
CA GLU A 57 7.03 50.22 4.64
C GLU A 57 7.01 48.96 5.54
N PRO A 58 5.82 48.57 6.03
CA PRO A 58 5.67 47.90 7.31
C PRO A 58 5.90 46.39 7.25
N VAL A 59 6.33 45.90 8.41
CA VAL A 59 6.39 44.49 8.82
C VAL A 59 5.12 43.77 8.38
N ARG A 60 5.27 42.84 7.43
CA ARG A 60 4.21 41.90 7.06
C ARG A 60 3.94 40.98 8.25
N THR A 61 2.74 41.16 8.77
CA THR A 61 2.05 40.32 9.73
C THR A 61 2.11 38.84 9.34
N ILE A 62 2.29 38.03 10.39
CA ILE A 62 2.24 36.58 10.43
C ILE A 62 1.10 36.06 9.54
N SER A 63 1.43 35.14 8.64
CA SER A 63 0.48 34.52 7.71
C SER A 63 -0.72 33.97 8.47
N GLU A 64 -1.91 34.48 8.15
CA GLU A 64 -3.15 33.88 8.58
C GLU A 64 -3.18 32.41 8.16
N GLY A 65 -3.27 31.51 9.14
CA GLY A 65 -3.49 30.10 8.88
C GLY A 65 -4.66 29.93 7.92
N SER A 66 -4.47 29.09 6.90
CA SER A 66 -5.46 28.80 5.87
C SER A 66 -6.86 28.62 6.47
N LYS A 67 -7.89 29.14 5.80
CA LYS A 67 -9.31 29.00 6.21
C LYS A 67 -9.66 27.54 6.54
N ARG A 68 -8.98 26.59 5.90
CA ARG A 68 -9.09 25.15 6.11
C ARG A 68 -8.56 24.68 7.46
N THR A 69 -7.42 25.20 7.90
CA THR A 69 -6.83 24.91 9.21
C THR A 69 -7.71 25.51 10.32
N LYS A 70 -8.25 26.72 10.10
CA LYS A 70 -9.22 27.36 11.02
C LYS A 70 -10.50 26.51 11.19
N ALA A 71 -11.02 25.91 10.11
CA ALA A 71 -12.18 25.01 10.16
C ALA A 71 -11.90 23.71 10.94
N TYR A 72 -10.71 23.13 10.79
CA TYR A 72 -10.27 21.96 11.57
C TYR A 72 -10.23 22.27 13.08
N TYR A 73 -9.57 23.36 13.50
CA TYR A 73 -9.52 23.71 14.93
C TYR A 73 -10.89 24.11 15.51
N ALA A 74 -11.79 24.70 14.71
CA ALA A 74 -13.15 25.00 15.13
C ALA A 74 -13.96 23.72 15.41
N SER A 75 -13.80 22.68 14.58
CA SER A 75 -14.43 21.36 14.81
C SER A 75 -13.88 20.61 16.03
N ARG A 76 -12.67 20.95 16.49
CA ARG A 76 -12.00 20.31 17.63
C ARG A 76 -12.43 20.87 19.00
N LYS A 77 -13.10 22.05 19.02
CA LYS A 77 -13.61 22.67 20.27
C LYS A 77 -14.92 22.05 20.77
N THR A 78 -15.59 21.22 19.97
CA THR A 78 -16.73 20.42 20.41
C THR A 78 -16.23 19.15 21.08
N LYS A 79 -16.77 18.83 22.26
CA LYS A 79 -16.43 17.65 23.09
C LYS A 79 -16.22 16.40 22.19
N PRO A 80 -15.03 15.79 22.14
CA PRO A 80 -14.81 14.62 21.29
C PRO A 80 -15.70 13.47 21.74
N GLY A 81 -16.34 12.80 20.79
CA GLY A 81 -17.01 11.52 21.06
C GLY A 81 -15.98 10.42 21.31
N LYS A 82 -16.37 9.36 22.01
CA LYS A 82 -15.51 8.20 22.35
C LYS A 82 -14.74 7.59 21.16
N GLU A 83 -15.28 7.72 19.95
CA GLU A 83 -14.68 7.23 18.71
C GLU A 83 -13.51 8.12 18.22
N GLN A 84 -13.60 9.43 18.47
CA GLN A 84 -12.53 10.38 18.18
C GLN A 84 -11.31 10.11 19.08
N ASP A 85 -11.55 9.80 20.35
CA ASP A 85 -10.51 9.47 21.31
C ASP A 85 -9.75 8.19 20.92
N ALA A 86 -10.47 7.15 20.46
CA ALA A 86 -9.85 5.91 20.01
C ALA A 86 -8.98 6.10 18.76
N ALA A 87 -9.45 6.88 17.79
CA ALA A 87 -8.67 7.20 16.59
C ALA A 87 -7.41 8.02 16.93
N ASP A 88 -7.53 9.02 17.80
CA ASP A 88 -6.38 9.81 18.23
C ASP A 88 -5.34 8.97 18.98
N VAL A 89 -5.76 8.01 19.80
CA VAL A 89 -4.87 7.04 20.46
C VAL A 89 -4.16 6.15 19.42
N PHE A 90 -4.89 5.63 18.44
CA PHE A 90 -4.30 4.77 17.39
C PHE A 90 -3.19 5.48 16.61
N PHE A 91 -3.40 6.74 16.25
CA PHE A 91 -2.44 7.52 15.47
C PHE A 91 -1.33 8.19 16.30
N ALA A 92 -1.44 8.23 17.63
CA ALA A 92 -0.54 8.99 18.49
C ALA A 92 0.95 8.68 18.27
N LYS A 93 1.30 7.39 18.19
CA LYS A 93 2.69 6.96 17.95
C LYS A 93 3.18 7.32 16.56
N ALA A 94 2.33 7.19 15.54
CA ALA A 94 2.70 7.49 14.16
C ALA A 94 2.92 8.99 13.91
N ARG A 95 2.29 9.87 14.71
CA ARG A 95 2.53 11.32 14.61
C ARG A 95 4.01 11.69 14.85
N LEU A 96 4.79 10.84 15.54
CA LEU A 96 6.22 11.06 15.74
C LEU A 96 7.05 10.98 14.45
N TYR A 97 6.53 10.35 13.39
CA TYR A 97 7.18 10.31 12.08
C TYR A 97 6.89 11.53 11.23
N LEU A 98 5.91 12.36 11.60
CA LEU A 98 5.53 13.53 10.84
C LEU A 98 6.38 14.75 11.21
N SER A 99 6.66 15.57 10.21
CA SER A 99 7.22 16.91 10.40
C SER A 99 6.33 17.73 11.35
N PRO A 100 6.87 18.67 12.14
CA PRO A 100 6.06 19.45 13.09
C PRO A 100 4.79 20.09 12.48
N PRO A 101 4.82 20.67 11.25
CA PRO A 101 3.61 21.17 10.60
C PRO A 101 2.54 20.09 10.32
N ASP A 102 2.95 18.87 10.01
CA ASP A 102 2.04 17.78 9.65
C ASP A 102 1.49 17.03 10.87
N ARG A 103 2.13 17.14 12.03
CA ARG A 103 1.70 16.45 13.26
C ARG A 103 0.29 16.82 13.70
N GLU A 104 -0.21 18.00 13.33
CA GLU A 104 -1.55 18.45 13.64
C GLU A 104 -2.54 18.20 12.50
N THR A 105 -2.06 17.81 11.33
CA THR A 105 -2.87 17.51 10.16
C THR A 105 -3.56 16.16 10.35
N GLY A 106 -4.87 16.13 10.11
CA GLY A 106 -5.62 14.87 10.17
C GLY A 106 -5.18 13.91 9.06
N PRO A 107 -5.22 12.58 9.26
CA PRO A 107 -4.66 11.61 8.31
C PRO A 107 -5.21 11.77 6.88
N ASN A 108 -6.51 12.02 6.74
CA ASN A 108 -7.17 12.21 5.43
C ASN A 108 -6.73 13.47 4.68
N TRP A 109 -6.06 14.40 5.36
CA TRP A 109 -5.61 15.67 4.81
C TRP A 109 -4.10 15.72 4.55
N LEU A 110 -3.36 14.67 4.92
CA LEU A 110 -1.96 14.55 4.54
C LEU A 110 -1.85 14.45 3.02
N GLN A 111 -0.90 15.21 2.46
CA GLN A 111 -0.60 15.25 1.03
C GLN A 111 0.92 15.18 0.86
N PRO A 112 1.42 14.55 -0.22
CA PRO A 112 0.66 13.85 -1.27
C PRO A 112 0.04 12.52 -0.78
N GLU A 113 -0.66 11.82 -1.68
CA GLU A 113 -1.31 10.54 -1.38
C GLU A 113 -0.33 9.51 -0.80
N ALA A 114 0.87 9.39 -1.37
CA ALA A 114 1.93 8.51 -0.88
C ALA A 114 2.29 8.79 0.59
N LYS A 115 2.33 10.07 1.00
CA LYS A 115 2.57 10.49 2.39
C LYS A 115 1.47 10.01 3.32
N ARG A 116 0.21 10.15 2.89
CA ARG A 116 -0.95 9.63 3.65
C ARG A 116 -0.85 8.12 3.81
N GLN A 117 -0.58 7.37 2.75
CA GLN A 117 -0.50 5.91 2.79
C GLN A 117 0.66 5.42 3.66
N THR A 118 1.80 6.09 3.59
CA THR A 118 2.96 5.81 4.45
C THR A 118 2.65 6.10 5.92
N PHE A 119 1.92 7.17 6.21
CA PHE A 119 1.46 7.47 7.58
C PHE A 119 0.53 6.39 8.12
N LEU A 120 -0.40 5.91 7.29
CA LEU A 120 -1.29 4.81 7.67
C LEU A 120 -0.54 3.51 7.92
N LEU A 121 0.45 3.17 7.08
CA LEU A 121 1.35 2.04 7.33
C LEU A 121 2.08 2.22 8.67
N ALA A 122 2.71 3.37 8.91
CA ALA A 122 3.42 3.65 10.14
C ALA A 122 2.53 3.55 11.39
N ALA A 123 1.25 3.92 11.28
CA ALA A 123 0.27 3.77 12.35
C ALA A 123 0.00 2.30 12.69
N TRP A 124 -0.21 1.44 11.70
CA TRP A 124 -0.37 0.00 11.92
C TRP A 124 0.87 -0.62 12.55
N LEU A 125 2.05 -0.35 11.98
CA LEU A 125 3.31 -0.92 12.46
C LEU A 125 3.68 -0.44 13.88
N SER A 126 3.40 0.82 14.22
CA SER A 126 3.59 1.36 15.59
C SER A 126 2.69 0.71 16.64
N ASN A 127 1.62 0.06 16.19
CA ASN A 127 0.70 -0.74 16.99
C ASN A 127 0.93 -2.24 16.79
N THR A 128 2.14 -2.62 16.34
CA THR A 128 2.59 -4.02 16.19
C THR A 128 1.64 -4.87 15.36
N ALA A 129 1.06 -4.29 14.31
CA ALA A 129 0.11 -4.94 13.43
C ALA A 129 0.37 -4.57 11.97
N ASN A 130 0.02 -5.48 11.06
CA ASN A 130 0.03 -5.19 9.63
C ASN A 130 -1.24 -4.41 9.24
N PRO A 131 -1.19 -3.59 8.18
CA PRO A 131 -2.39 -2.95 7.65
C PRO A 131 -3.42 -4.01 7.21
N PRO A 132 -4.74 -3.78 7.42
CA PRO A 132 -5.75 -4.67 6.90
C PRO A 132 -6.02 -4.41 5.41
N PRO A 133 -6.53 -5.41 4.65
CA PRO A 133 -6.78 -5.31 3.22
C PRO A 133 -7.69 -4.16 2.77
N CYS A 134 -8.59 -3.68 3.65
CA CYS A 134 -9.50 -2.58 3.34
C CYS A 134 -8.80 -1.21 3.21
N TRP A 135 -7.51 -1.10 3.58
CA TRP A 135 -6.74 0.13 3.45
C TRP A 135 -5.87 0.13 2.19
N SER A 136 -5.77 1.28 1.51
CA SER A 136 -4.94 1.39 0.30
C SER A 136 -3.47 1.09 0.55
N CYS A 137 -2.92 1.45 1.72
CA CYS A 137 -1.54 1.15 2.08
C CYS A 137 -1.22 -0.36 2.08
N TYR A 138 -2.22 -1.23 2.28
CA TYR A 138 -2.03 -2.68 2.11
C TYR A 138 -1.62 -3.03 0.66
N TYR A 139 -2.27 -2.39 -0.31
CA TYR A 139 -1.96 -2.57 -1.72
C TYR A 139 -0.66 -1.86 -2.10
N ASP A 140 -0.52 -0.59 -1.72
CA ASP A 140 0.57 0.27 -2.19
C ASP A 140 1.94 -0.24 -1.74
N PHE A 141 2.01 -0.82 -0.54
CA PHE A 141 3.21 -1.44 0.02
C PHE A 141 3.35 -2.95 -0.28
N GLY A 142 2.45 -3.51 -1.09
CA GLY A 142 2.61 -4.85 -1.67
C GLY A 142 2.23 -6.02 -0.79
N TYR A 143 1.47 -5.84 0.29
CA TYR A 143 0.96 -6.95 1.11
C TYR A 143 0.06 -7.92 0.33
N VAL A 144 -0.54 -7.46 -0.78
CA VAL A 144 -1.25 -8.31 -1.74
C VAL A 144 -0.37 -9.40 -2.35
N THR A 145 0.95 -9.24 -2.30
CA THR A 145 1.91 -10.24 -2.79
C THR A 145 2.29 -11.27 -1.73
N CYS A 146 1.93 -11.07 -0.46
CA CYS A 146 2.16 -12.05 0.61
C CYS A 146 1.20 -13.23 0.44
N GLN A 147 1.68 -14.46 0.59
CA GLN A 147 0.91 -15.70 0.45
C GLN A 147 0.14 -16.05 1.73
N ASN A 148 0.75 -15.76 2.88
CA ASN A 148 0.28 -16.12 4.20
C ASN A 148 0.64 -15.00 5.20
N GLU A 149 0.25 -15.20 6.45
CA GLU A 149 0.50 -14.23 7.52
C GLU A 149 2.01 -14.09 7.81
N ASP A 150 2.79 -15.16 7.73
CA ASP A 150 4.24 -15.11 7.98
C ASP A 150 4.96 -14.18 6.98
N GLU A 151 4.63 -14.27 5.69
CA GLU A 151 5.13 -13.35 4.66
C GLU A 151 4.68 -11.90 4.93
N ALA A 152 3.46 -11.70 5.41
CA ALA A 152 2.96 -10.37 5.75
C ALA A 152 3.68 -9.79 6.99
N GLN A 153 3.92 -10.60 8.01
CA GLN A 153 4.67 -10.21 9.21
C GLN A 153 6.13 -9.89 8.89
N LEU A 154 6.77 -10.69 8.03
CA LEU A 154 8.11 -10.39 7.54
C LEU A 154 8.14 -9.03 6.83
N LEU A 155 7.18 -8.78 5.92
CA LEU A 155 7.10 -7.52 5.18
C LEU A 155 6.87 -6.32 6.11
N GLY A 156 5.97 -6.45 7.09
CA GLY A 156 5.76 -5.43 8.13
C GLY A 156 7.01 -5.18 8.97
N GLY A 157 7.74 -6.24 9.31
CA GLY A 157 9.03 -6.16 10.00
C GLY A 157 10.07 -5.37 9.21
N LEU A 158 10.19 -5.62 7.90
CA LEU A 158 11.11 -4.90 7.02
C LEU A 158 10.77 -3.39 6.96
N TYR A 159 9.51 -3.03 6.71
CA TYR A 159 9.12 -1.61 6.70
C TYR A 159 9.29 -0.95 8.07
N ASN A 160 9.00 -1.66 9.15
CA ASN A 160 9.23 -1.15 10.50
C ASN A 160 10.73 -0.94 10.76
N ALA A 161 11.59 -1.83 10.28
CA ALA A 161 13.04 -1.67 10.39
C ALA A 161 13.52 -0.43 9.61
N VAL A 162 13.03 -0.21 8.38
CA VAL A 162 13.33 1.01 7.60
C VAL A 162 12.90 2.29 8.35
N LEU A 163 11.68 2.31 8.89
CA LEU A 163 11.15 3.47 9.61
C LEU A 163 11.92 3.79 10.90
N ASN A 164 12.54 2.79 11.52
CA ASN A 164 13.24 2.92 12.80
C ASN A 164 14.77 2.83 12.68
N ASP A 165 15.31 2.85 11.45
CA ASP A 165 16.74 2.73 11.19
C ASP A 165 17.49 3.97 11.75
N PRO A 166 18.31 3.81 12.81
CA PRO A 166 19.00 4.94 13.43
C PRO A 166 20.11 5.51 12.53
N ASP A 167 20.65 4.72 11.60
CA ASP A 167 21.74 5.14 10.73
C ASP A 167 21.25 6.06 9.61
N ARG A 168 19.93 6.09 9.38
CA ARG A 168 19.24 6.95 8.40
C ARG A 168 18.71 8.25 8.96
N GLY A 169 18.98 8.51 10.24
CA GLY A 169 18.65 9.75 10.92
C GLY A 169 17.35 9.68 11.73
N PRO A 170 16.73 10.83 12.04
CA PRO A 170 15.53 10.87 12.86
C PRO A 170 14.33 10.24 12.14
N LYS A 171 13.31 9.84 12.91
CA LYS A 171 12.08 9.20 12.41
C LYS A 171 11.41 9.97 11.26
N GLU A 172 11.46 11.30 11.32
CA GLU A 172 10.91 12.16 10.28
C GLU A 172 11.67 12.01 8.96
N ALA A 173 12.98 11.81 9.00
CA ALA A 173 13.81 11.65 7.81
C ALA A 173 13.61 10.27 7.15
N THR A 174 13.51 9.19 7.93
CA THR A 174 13.23 7.85 7.40
C THR A 174 11.81 7.77 6.82
N PHE A 175 10.85 8.40 7.49
CA PHE A 175 9.48 8.52 6.98
C PHE A 175 9.41 9.28 5.66
N GLU A 176 10.13 10.41 5.56
CA GLU A 176 10.20 11.23 4.35
C GLU A 176 10.78 10.44 3.18
N GLN A 177 11.89 9.73 3.40
CA GLN A 177 12.47 8.82 2.41
C GLN A 177 11.47 7.75 1.95
N LEU A 178 10.76 7.12 2.89
CA LEU A 178 9.85 6.02 2.57
C LEU A 178 8.66 6.48 1.72
N TRP A 179 8.02 7.60 2.05
CA TRP A 179 6.87 8.03 1.27
C TRP A 179 7.27 8.59 -0.10
N GLN A 180 8.42 9.27 -0.21
CA GLN A 180 8.96 9.73 -1.49
C GLN A 180 9.32 8.55 -2.40
N ALA A 181 9.87 7.48 -1.80
CA ALA A 181 10.15 6.23 -2.49
C ALA A 181 8.88 5.51 -2.97
N LEU A 182 7.76 5.62 -2.23
CA LEU A 182 6.47 5.11 -2.67
C LEU A 182 5.88 5.90 -3.85
N ASP A 183 6.06 7.22 -3.85
CA ASP A 183 5.54 8.11 -4.91
C ASP A 183 6.31 7.97 -6.23
N THR A 184 7.54 7.44 -6.18
CA THR A 184 8.43 7.30 -7.34
C THR A 184 8.57 5.82 -7.74
N PRO A 185 8.27 5.45 -9.00
CA PRO A 185 8.43 4.06 -9.45
C PRO A 185 9.83 3.52 -9.20
N SER A 186 9.93 2.27 -8.75
CA SER A 186 11.17 1.53 -8.45
C SER A 186 12.02 2.03 -7.27
N LEU A 187 11.82 3.28 -6.80
CA LEU A 187 12.63 3.85 -5.73
C LEU A 187 12.41 3.15 -4.38
N LEU A 188 11.25 2.52 -4.18
CA LEU A 188 11.00 1.70 -2.99
C LEU A 188 11.88 0.43 -2.95
N ILE A 189 12.20 -0.15 -4.11
CA ILE A 189 13.13 -1.29 -4.18
C ILE A 189 14.54 -0.80 -3.87
N ASP A 190 14.96 0.31 -4.46
CA ASP A 190 16.28 0.91 -4.22
C ASP A 190 16.46 1.28 -2.74
N LEU A 191 15.41 1.78 -2.09
CA LEU A 191 15.41 2.05 -0.66
C LEU A 191 15.63 0.76 0.14
N LEU A 192 14.87 -0.30 -0.13
CA LEU A 192 15.00 -1.58 0.56
C LEU A 192 16.37 -2.23 0.32
N ASP A 193 16.93 -2.10 -0.88
CA ASP A 193 18.28 -2.56 -1.21
C ASP A 193 19.35 -1.79 -0.44
N SER A 194 19.22 -0.46 -0.39
CA SER A 194 20.14 0.36 0.41
C SER A 194 20.08 0.05 1.91
N CYS A 195 19.01 -0.58 2.40
CA CYS A 195 18.89 -1.08 3.77
C CYS A 195 19.42 -2.52 3.94
N GLY A 196 19.93 -3.15 2.89
CA GLY A 196 20.44 -4.52 2.90
C GLY A 196 19.34 -5.60 2.90
N TYR A 197 18.10 -5.26 2.51
CA TYR A 197 16.97 -6.20 2.57
C TYR A 197 16.65 -6.90 1.25
N LEU A 198 17.34 -6.55 0.15
CA LEU A 198 17.01 -7.08 -1.18
C LEU A 198 17.12 -8.61 -1.28
N ASP A 199 18.12 -9.21 -0.64
CA ASP A 199 18.27 -10.68 -0.62
C ASP A 199 17.12 -11.36 0.14
N ALA A 200 16.69 -10.78 1.26
CA ALA A 200 15.54 -11.27 2.00
C ALA A 200 14.25 -11.14 1.18
N LEU A 201 14.09 -10.04 0.42
CA LEU A 201 12.97 -9.87 -0.50
C LEU A 201 12.94 -10.95 -1.58
N ARG A 202 14.08 -11.18 -2.25
CA ARG A 202 14.16 -12.14 -3.36
C ARG A 202 13.94 -13.58 -2.93
N THR A 203 14.38 -13.93 -1.72
CA THR A 203 14.29 -15.29 -1.19
C THR A 203 12.95 -15.59 -0.52
N GLN A 204 12.42 -14.66 0.27
CA GLN A 204 11.22 -14.89 1.10
C GLN A 204 9.96 -14.22 0.55
N LEU A 205 10.11 -13.16 -0.26
CA LEU A 205 9.00 -12.40 -0.85
C LEU A 205 9.18 -12.25 -2.38
N PRO A 206 9.35 -13.35 -3.13
CA PRO A 206 9.83 -13.33 -4.53
C PRO A 206 8.92 -12.59 -5.51
N ARG A 207 7.67 -12.30 -5.11
CA ARG A 207 6.69 -11.55 -5.93
C ARG A 207 6.73 -10.04 -5.66
N LEU A 208 7.26 -9.63 -4.52
CA LEU A 208 7.20 -8.24 -4.07
C LEU A 208 8.06 -7.33 -4.96
N GLU A 209 9.28 -7.76 -5.29
CA GLU A 209 10.19 -6.98 -6.16
C GLU A 209 9.52 -6.66 -7.50
N HIS A 210 8.91 -7.67 -8.15
CA HIS A 210 8.21 -7.43 -9.40
C HIS A 210 7.01 -6.49 -9.24
N PHE A 211 6.23 -6.64 -8.16
CA PHE A 211 5.07 -5.77 -7.89
C PHE A 211 5.47 -4.31 -7.65
N LEU A 212 6.48 -4.07 -6.81
CA LEU A 212 6.95 -2.72 -6.49
C LEU A 212 7.69 -2.05 -7.66
N GLY A 213 8.36 -2.84 -8.50
CA GLY A 213 9.06 -2.37 -9.69
C GLY A 213 8.12 -2.07 -10.87
N THR A 214 6.89 -2.56 -10.80
CA THR A 214 5.87 -2.29 -11.83
C THR A 214 5.12 -0.99 -11.50
N ARG A 215 5.04 -0.09 -12.49
CA ARG A 215 4.25 1.15 -12.39
C ARG A 215 2.80 0.81 -12.05
N SER A 216 2.14 1.63 -11.22
CA SER A 216 0.77 1.36 -10.77
C SER A 216 -0.20 1.07 -11.93
N GLU A 217 -0.09 1.81 -13.04
CA GLU A 217 -0.93 1.64 -14.23
C GLU A 217 -0.69 0.36 -15.04
N ASP A 218 0.48 -0.25 -14.87
CA ASP A 218 0.90 -1.49 -15.53
C ASP A 218 0.73 -2.71 -14.62
N ARG A 219 0.33 -2.51 -13.35
CA ARG A 219 0.15 -3.61 -12.41
C ARG A 219 -1.03 -4.48 -12.85
N PRO A 220 -0.86 -5.82 -12.85
CA PRO A 220 -1.98 -6.73 -13.04
C PRO A 220 -3.13 -6.46 -12.05
N SER A 221 -4.34 -6.28 -12.55
CA SER A 221 -5.54 -6.05 -11.71
C SER A 221 -5.88 -7.24 -10.80
N VAL A 222 -5.24 -8.41 -10.99
CA VAL A 222 -5.34 -9.53 -10.06
C VAL A 222 -4.84 -9.19 -8.66
N TRP A 223 -3.90 -8.24 -8.53
CA TRP A 223 -3.45 -7.78 -7.21
C TRP A 223 -4.57 -7.05 -6.46
N ARG A 224 -5.41 -6.27 -7.18
CA ARG A 224 -6.63 -5.68 -6.62
C ARG A 224 -7.66 -6.75 -6.27
N LEU A 225 -7.75 -7.82 -7.06
CA LEU A 225 -8.63 -8.94 -6.77
C LEU A 225 -8.22 -9.62 -5.45
N ILE A 226 -6.93 -9.86 -5.25
CA ILE A 226 -6.41 -10.43 -3.99
C ILE A 226 -6.76 -9.53 -2.80
N GLN A 227 -6.55 -8.22 -2.91
CA GLN A 227 -6.96 -7.26 -1.88
C GLN A 227 -8.45 -7.39 -1.56
N PHE A 228 -9.30 -7.37 -2.59
CA PHE A 228 -10.75 -7.40 -2.44
C PHE A 228 -11.26 -8.70 -1.83
N VAL A 229 -10.72 -9.84 -2.26
CA VAL A 229 -11.05 -11.17 -1.69
C VAL A 229 -10.72 -11.22 -0.20
N ARG A 230 -9.55 -10.68 0.20
CA ARG A 230 -9.10 -10.65 1.61
C ARG A 230 -9.88 -9.66 2.46
N ASP A 231 -10.43 -8.60 1.86
CA ASP A 231 -11.36 -7.67 2.51
C ASP A 231 -12.76 -8.30 2.60
N THR A 232 -12.91 -9.30 3.48
CA THR A 232 -14.12 -10.14 3.59
C THR A 232 -15.44 -9.38 3.73
N PRO A 233 -15.58 -8.31 4.54
CA PRO A 233 -16.86 -7.61 4.70
C PRO A 233 -17.22 -6.75 3.48
N ASN A 234 -16.25 -6.39 2.65
CA ASN A 234 -16.46 -5.49 1.55
C ASN A 234 -17.13 -6.21 0.37
N THR A 235 -18.26 -5.65 -0.07
CA THR A 235 -19.02 -6.13 -1.22
C THR A 235 -19.06 -5.11 -2.36
N GLU A 236 -18.21 -4.08 -2.28
CA GLU A 236 -18.06 -3.04 -3.30
C GLU A 236 -16.70 -3.21 -4.01
N PRO A 237 -16.68 -3.90 -5.17
CA PRO A 237 -15.45 -4.15 -5.92
C PRO A 237 -14.89 -2.85 -6.52
N HIS A 238 -13.55 -2.78 -6.62
CA HIS A 238 -12.90 -1.70 -7.36
C HIS A 238 -13.35 -1.69 -8.84
N ALA A 239 -13.37 -0.51 -9.47
CA ALA A 239 -13.86 -0.35 -10.83
C ALA A 239 -13.13 -1.26 -11.84
N CYS A 240 -11.81 -1.44 -11.69
CA CYS A 240 -11.05 -2.38 -12.52
C CYS A 240 -11.49 -3.84 -12.35
N LEU A 241 -11.95 -4.25 -11.16
CA LEU A 241 -12.44 -5.62 -10.92
C LEU A 241 -13.80 -5.87 -11.55
N ARG A 242 -14.66 -4.85 -11.59
CA ARG A 242 -15.92 -4.92 -12.34
C ARG A 242 -15.68 -5.14 -13.83
N ARG A 243 -14.74 -4.37 -14.40
CA ARG A 243 -14.31 -4.51 -15.80
C ARG A 243 -13.67 -5.87 -16.09
N ASP A 244 -12.79 -6.34 -15.21
CA ASP A 244 -11.85 -7.42 -15.52
C ASP A 244 -12.32 -8.80 -15.06
N TYR A 245 -12.99 -8.91 -13.92
CA TYR A 245 -13.29 -10.17 -13.25
C TYR A 245 -14.80 -10.48 -13.16
N GLY A 246 -15.62 -9.72 -13.90
CA GLY A 246 -17.03 -10.01 -14.10
C GLY A 246 -17.96 -9.55 -12.97
N PHE A 247 -17.44 -8.84 -11.96
CA PHE A 247 -18.28 -8.27 -10.90
C PHE A 247 -19.34 -7.28 -11.40
N ASP A 248 -19.19 -6.73 -12.62
CA ASP A 248 -20.23 -5.91 -13.23
C ASP A 248 -21.52 -6.70 -13.54
N SER A 249 -21.41 -8.02 -13.69
CA SER A 249 -22.57 -8.91 -13.89
C SER A 249 -23.30 -9.26 -12.58
N CYS A 250 -22.74 -8.86 -11.42
CA CYS A 250 -23.38 -9.09 -10.13
C CYS A 250 -24.49 -8.06 -9.90
N THR A 251 -25.70 -8.58 -9.70
CA THR A 251 -26.91 -7.82 -9.36
C THR A 251 -27.24 -7.87 -7.87
N LEU A 252 -26.72 -8.88 -7.16
CA LEU A 252 -26.90 -9.08 -5.72
C LEU A 252 -25.56 -9.15 -4.98
N ARG A 253 -25.55 -8.76 -3.69
CA ARG A 253 -24.34 -8.87 -2.83
C ARG A 253 -23.89 -10.32 -2.66
N ASP A 254 -24.83 -11.26 -2.68
CA ASP A 254 -24.53 -12.70 -2.59
C ASP A 254 -23.78 -13.20 -3.83
N GLU A 255 -24.06 -12.65 -5.03
CA GLU A 255 -23.30 -12.97 -6.25
C GLU A 255 -21.86 -12.44 -6.16
N VAL A 256 -21.67 -11.24 -5.57
CA VAL A 256 -20.32 -10.73 -5.28
C VAL A 256 -19.58 -11.65 -4.32
N GLN A 257 -20.23 -12.10 -3.24
CA GLN A 257 -19.60 -13.03 -2.30
C GLN A 257 -19.30 -14.39 -2.92
N ALA A 258 -20.19 -14.91 -3.76
CA ALA A 258 -19.95 -16.15 -4.50
C ALA A 258 -18.73 -16.03 -5.44
N LEU A 259 -18.61 -14.93 -6.19
CA LEU A 259 -17.43 -14.68 -7.01
C LEU A 259 -16.16 -14.51 -6.17
N LYS A 260 -16.22 -13.77 -5.05
CA LYS A 260 -15.07 -13.62 -4.14
C LYS A 260 -14.62 -14.96 -3.61
N TYR A 261 -15.55 -15.84 -3.23
CA TYR A 261 -15.24 -17.19 -2.79
C TYR A 261 -14.55 -17.99 -3.90
N ILE A 262 -15.12 -18.04 -5.11
CA ILE A 262 -14.52 -18.74 -6.26
C ILE A 262 -13.09 -18.24 -6.53
N TYR A 263 -12.90 -16.92 -6.61
CA TYR A 263 -11.58 -16.36 -6.84
C TYR A 263 -10.62 -16.59 -5.67
N GLY A 264 -11.11 -16.56 -4.43
CA GLY A 264 -10.33 -16.90 -3.25
C GLY A 264 -9.79 -18.32 -3.30
N GLU A 265 -10.64 -19.29 -3.64
CA GLU A 265 -10.21 -20.69 -3.80
C GLU A 265 -9.20 -20.85 -4.95
N VAL A 266 -9.42 -20.18 -6.09
CA VAL A 266 -8.47 -20.19 -7.23
C VAL A 266 -7.11 -19.60 -6.82
N LEU A 267 -7.11 -18.50 -6.05
CA LEU A 267 -5.89 -17.81 -5.60
C LEU A 267 -5.16 -18.55 -4.48
N ALA A 268 -5.89 -19.30 -3.65
CA ALA A 268 -5.34 -20.11 -2.55
C ALA A 268 -4.66 -21.39 -3.03
N MET A 269 -4.86 -21.79 -4.29
CA MET A 269 -4.14 -22.93 -4.85
C MET A 269 -2.64 -22.67 -4.78
N THR A 270 -1.90 -23.62 -4.24
CA THR A 270 -0.43 -23.58 -4.27
C THR A 270 0.05 -23.96 -5.66
N ALA A 271 1.12 -23.34 -6.13
CA ALA A 271 1.69 -23.65 -7.44
C ALA A 271 2.13 -25.12 -7.47
N THR A 272 1.33 -26.00 -8.09
CA THR A 272 1.80 -27.32 -8.48
C THR A 272 2.91 -27.06 -9.50
N THR A 273 4.15 -27.30 -9.10
CA THR A 273 5.32 -27.07 -9.94
C THR A 273 5.27 -28.04 -11.12
N THR A 274 4.64 -27.65 -12.23
CA THR A 274 4.83 -28.31 -13.51
C THR A 274 6.19 -27.87 -14.04
N LYS A 275 7.21 -28.73 -13.87
CA LYS A 275 8.46 -28.65 -14.62
C LYS A 275 8.15 -28.93 -16.08
N THR A 276 7.94 -27.88 -16.88
CA THR A 276 7.93 -28.01 -18.33
C THR A 276 9.31 -27.66 -18.85
N THR A 277 9.94 -28.63 -19.48
CA THR A 277 11.26 -28.57 -20.09
C THR A 277 11.33 -27.39 -21.07
N THR A 278 12.43 -26.62 -20.97
CA THR A 278 13.00 -25.69 -21.97
C THR A 278 12.90 -24.17 -21.68
N THR A 279 11.99 -23.66 -20.86
CA THR A 279 12.07 -22.25 -20.39
C THR A 279 11.43 -22.09 -19.01
N THR A 280 12.24 -21.85 -17.97
CA THR A 280 11.77 -21.75 -16.57
C THR A 280 11.06 -20.41 -16.32
N GLN A 281 9.80 -20.28 -16.76
CA GLN A 281 8.92 -19.18 -16.35
C GLN A 281 7.90 -19.71 -15.33
N THR A 282 8.20 -19.60 -14.04
CA THR A 282 7.29 -19.96 -12.95
C THR A 282 6.16 -18.93 -12.88
N GLN A 283 5.09 -19.12 -13.65
CA GLN A 283 3.89 -18.29 -13.51
C GLN A 283 3.12 -18.71 -12.26
N THR A 284 3.06 -17.81 -11.28
CA THR A 284 2.25 -17.97 -10.07
C THR A 284 0.75 -17.96 -10.40
N HIS A 285 -0.09 -18.59 -9.58
CA HIS A 285 -1.54 -18.65 -9.83
C HIS A 285 -2.23 -17.30 -10.04
N PRO A 286 -1.87 -16.21 -9.30
CA PRO A 286 -2.38 -14.87 -9.62
C PRO A 286 -2.11 -14.46 -11.07
N LEU A 287 -0.90 -14.71 -11.59
CA LEU A 287 -0.54 -14.35 -12.95
C LEU A 287 -1.21 -15.25 -14.00
N GLN A 288 -1.46 -16.53 -13.68
CA GLN A 288 -2.26 -17.41 -14.54
C GLN A 288 -3.72 -16.95 -14.63
N LEU A 289 -4.30 -16.53 -13.51
CA LEU A 289 -5.65 -15.96 -13.46
C LEU A 289 -5.73 -14.64 -14.21
N HIS A 290 -4.74 -13.77 -14.06
CA HIS A 290 -4.60 -12.55 -14.87
C HIS A 290 -4.52 -12.88 -16.38
N ALA A 291 -3.77 -13.90 -16.77
CA ALA A 291 -3.71 -14.31 -18.18
C ALA A 291 -5.06 -14.86 -18.67
N ALA A 292 -5.82 -15.57 -17.83
CA ALA A 292 -7.18 -16.01 -18.15
C ALA A 292 -8.15 -14.83 -18.29
N CYS A 293 -8.00 -13.80 -17.44
CA CYS A 293 -8.73 -12.54 -17.51
C CYS A 293 -8.53 -11.86 -18.88
N ILE A 294 -7.27 -11.66 -19.30
CA ILE A 294 -6.93 -11.04 -20.59
C ILE A 294 -7.49 -11.84 -21.78
N ARG A 295 -7.54 -13.17 -21.66
CA ARG A 295 -8.08 -14.05 -22.71
C ARG A 295 -9.61 -14.17 -22.72
N GLY A 296 -10.31 -13.66 -21.71
CA GLY A 296 -11.76 -13.87 -21.56
C GLY A 296 -12.14 -15.32 -21.25
N THR A 297 -11.25 -16.04 -20.55
CA THR A 297 -11.38 -17.49 -20.24
C THR A 297 -11.47 -17.76 -18.74
N LEU A 298 -11.99 -16.79 -17.97
CA LEU A 298 -12.06 -16.86 -16.51
C LEU A 298 -12.87 -18.07 -16.01
N PHE A 299 -14.02 -18.32 -16.61
CA PHE A 299 -14.88 -19.45 -16.27
C PHE A 299 -14.19 -20.79 -16.55
N GLU A 300 -13.65 -20.96 -17.76
CA GLU A 300 -12.94 -22.16 -18.18
C GLU A 300 -11.72 -22.39 -17.30
N PHE A 301 -10.97 -21.33 -16.97
CA PHE A 301 -9.82 -21.40 -16.09
C PHE A 301 -10.22 -21.86 -14.70
N ALA A 302 -11.21 -21.22 -14.06
CA ALA A 302 -11.67 -21.61 -12.73
C ALA A 302 -12.25 -23.03 -12.70
N ARG A 303 -13.03 -23.41 -13.73
CA ARG A 303 -13.56 -24.77 -13.89
C ARG A 303 -12.46 -25.80 -14.16
N SER A 304 -11.36 -25.44 -14.82
CA SER A 304 -10.22 -26.35 -15.04
C SER A 304 -9.50 -26.72 -13.74
N LYS A 305 -9.72 -25.94 -12.67
CA LYS A 305 -9.25 -26.25 -11.31
C LYS A 305 -10.27 -27.10 -10.53
N ALA A 306 -11.11 -27.86 -11.25
CA ALA A 306 -12.11 -28.76 -10.69
C ALA A 306 -11.49 -29.74 -9.68
N GLY A 307 -12.23 -29.99 -8.59
CA GLY A 307 -11.77 -30.77 -7.43
C GLY A 307 -11.31 -29.91 -6.27
N ALA A 308 -10.89 -28.66 -6.53
CA ALA A 308 -10.56 -27.68 -5.49
C ALA A 308 -11.50 -26.46 -5.47
N VAL A 309 -12.14 -26.11 -6.60
CA VAL A 309 -13.19 -25.07 -6.62
C VAL A 309 -14.50 -25.64 -7.17
N ILE A 310 -15.61 -25.35 -6.47
CA ILE A 310 -16.96 -25.66 -6.96
C ILE A 310 -17.44 -24.51 -7.86
N VAL A 311 -17.19 -24.63 -9.16
CA VAL A 311 -17.70 -23.70 -10.18
C VAL A 311 -18.86 -24.35 -10.92
N ARG A 312 -20.07 -23.83 -10.74
CA ARG A 312 -21.30 -24.28 -11.41
C ARG A 312 -21.52 -23.50 -12.71
N ASP A 313 -22.27 -24.08 -13.64
CA ASP A 313 -22.56 -23.41 -14.92
C ASP A 313 -23.36 -22.10 -14.74
N GLU A 314 -24.12 -21.95 -13.66
CA GLU A 314 -24.79 -20.68 -13.29
C GLU A 314 -23.81 -19.52 -13.06
N HIS A 315 -22.57 -19.81 -12.63
CA HIS A 315 -21.53 -18.80 -12.44
C HIS A 315 -20.92 -18.31 -13.76
N ARG A 316 -21.18 -18.99 -14.89
CA ARG A 316 -20.61 -18.60 -16.21
C ARG A 316 -20.92 -17.15 -16.55
N ARG A 317 -22.16 -16.72 -16.33
CA ARG A 317 -22.59 -15.34 -16.57
C ARG A 317 -21.79 -14.33 -15.74
N LEU A 318 -21.45 -14.68 -14.50
CA LEU A 318 -20.75 -13.81 -13.56
C LEU A 318 -19.26 -13.66 -13.87
N MET A 319 -18.67 -14.58 -14.64
CA MET A 319 -17.23 -14.61 -14.94
C MET A 319 -16.93 -14.14 -16.36
N GLN A 320 -17.80 -13.30 -16.94
CA GLN A 320 -17.60 -12.69 -18.26
C GLN A 320 -16.98 -11.30 -18.13
N ASN A 321 -16.13 -10.95 -19.08
CA ASN A 321 -15.59 -9.61 -19.25
C ASN A 321 -15.60 -9.25 -20.75
N MET A 322 -15.19 -8.03 -21.09
CA MET A 322 -15.14 -7.55 -22.48
C MET A 322 -13.87 -8.01 -23.21
N ALA A 323 -13.23 -9.11 -22.80
CA ALA A 323 -12.06 -9.63 -23.51
C ALA A 323 -12.49 -10.49 -24.71
N PRO A 324 -11.69 -10.53 -25.79
CA PRO A 324 -10.47 -9.74 -26.02
C PRO A 324 -10.74 -8.35 -26.63
N SER A 325 -11.99 -7.89 -26.68
CA SER A 325 -12.36 -6.67 -27.42
C SER A 325 -11.91 -5.35 -26.76
N SER A 326 -11.61 -5.35 -25.46
CA SER A 326 -11.06 -4.20 -24.75
C SER A 326 -9.54 -4.32 -24.53
N PRO A 327 -8.72 -3.36 -25.00
CA PRO A 327 -7.27 -3.38 -24.83
C PRO A 327 -6.80 -3.00 -23.41
N PHE A 328 -7.73 -2.63 -22.52
CA PHE A 328 -7.42 -2.14 -21.17
C PHE A 328 -7.64 -3.20 -20.08
N ILE A 329 -8.10 -4.41 -20.46
CA ILE A 329 -8.40 -5.48 -19.51
C ILE A 329 -7.13 -6.00 -18.86
N GLY A 330 -7.24 -6.30 -17.57
CA GLY A 330 -6.21 -7.00 -16.80
C GLY A 330 -5.25 -6.07 -16.07
N PHE A 331 -5.37 -4.75 -16.19
CA PHE A 331 -4.42 -3.79 -15.60
C PHE A 331 -5.11 -2.79 -14.66
N ASP A 332 -4.45 -2.43 -13.56
CA ASP A 332 -4.94 -1.47 -12.57
C ASP A 332 -4.70 -0.01 -13.04
N ASN A 333 -5.37 0.37 -14.13
CA ASN A 333 -5.33 1.72 -14.68
C ASN A 333 -6.73 2.31 -14.87
N ASP A 334 -6.77 3.63 -15.05
CA ASP A 334 -8.01 4.38 -15.24
C ASP A 334 -8.62 4.26 -16.65
N LYS A 335 -7.97 3.50 -17.55
CA LYS A 335 -8.39 3.39 -18.95
C LYS A 335 -9.56 2.40 -19.06
N GLY A 336 -10.59 2.78 -19.83
CA GLY A 336 -11.79 1.95 -20.00
C GLY A 336 -12.67 1.84 -18.74
N LEU A 337 -12.46 2.66 -17.70
CA LEU A 337 -13.25 2.60 -16.46
C LEU A 337 -14.55 3.41 -16.48
N LYS A 338 -14.84 4.19 -17.53
CA LYS A 338 -15.98 5.14 -17.55
C LYS A 338 -17.34 4.53 -17.18
N GLY A 339 -17.57 3.24 -17.45
CA GLY A 339 -18.81 2.53 -17.10
C GLY A 339 -18.83 1.89 -15.70
N TYR A 340 -17.72 1.91 -14.96
CA TYR A 340 -17.51 1.10 -13.76
C TYR A 340 -17.25 1.91 -12.49
N THR A 341 -17.23 3.25 -12.57
CA THR A 341 -16.88 4.14 -11.44
C THR A 341 -18.02 4.40 -10.46
N ALA A 342 -19.27 4.24 -10.90
CA ALA A 342 -20.43 4.36 -10.00
C ALA A 342 -20.46 3.18 -9.02
N PRO A 343 -20.99 3.32 -7.80
CA PRO A 343 -21.21 2.17 -6.92
C PRO A 343 -22.03 1.08 -7.62
N LEU A 344 -21.63 -0.18 -7.45
CA LEU A 344 -22.30 -1.36 -8.00
C LEU A 344 -23.74 -1.45 -7.46
N PHE A 345 -23.91 -1.21 -6.16
CA PHE A 345 -25.22 -1.18 -5.52
C PHE A 345 -25.63 0.26 -5.21
N LYS A 346 -26.78 0.68 -5.72
CA LYS A 346 -27.38 1.97 -5.33
C LYS A 346 -27.60 1.99 -3.81
N LYS A 347 -27.19 3.08 -3.16
CA LYS A 347 -27.56 3.31 -1.74
C LYS A 347 -29.09 3.37 -1.67
N LEU A 348 -29.69 2.55 -0.82
CA LEU A 348 -31.10 2.72 -0.46
C LEU A 348 -31.23 4.16 0.07
N GLN A 349 -32.02 4.99 -0.62
CA GLN A 349 -32.41 6.28 -0.09
C GLN A 349 -33.20 5.98 1.20
N LYS A 350 -32.64 6.42 2.33
CA LYS A 350 -33.28 6.30 3.63
C LYS A 350 -34.27 7.42 3.84
#